data_AF-A0A163GNE5-F1
#
_entry.id   AF-A0A163GNE5-F1
#
_cell.length_a   1.000
_cell.length_b   1.000
_cell.length_c   1.000
_cell.angle_alpha   90.00
_cell.angle_beta   90.00
_cell.angle_gamma   90.00
#
_symmetry.space_group_name_H-M   'P 1'
#
loop_
_entity.id
_entity.type
_entity.pdbx_description
1 polymer ?
#
loop_
_entity_poly.entity_id
_entity_poly.type
_entity_poly.pdbx_seq_one_letter_code
_entity_poly.pdbx_strand_id
1 'polypeptide(L)'
;MSKIRPRHKQLIIAGLAGVVLTASIFGGVMVYNGVQQTKKENEIRAAYQKQIDEMKAAQIAEQEKKKSVLLLKKDIQAGTKIKPDDLQQVELNEDEVPANSLVDPKEIVNKTIKIDAAKNTAIIPSILYDEGVTPNDLRYQEFNVMQLPSDLANAQYVDVRINFPTGHDYIVLSKKKVQKLVGATGTVWYEMNESEILTMSSAIVDAFINGARIYALTYTDPQFQEKAITTYPVNNKVLELMQNDPNIIEVAKVELNKRLRNQLDKDLSSLNEVDKMKYTTGATSYQVNNGTNGFSQNESSSAIGNEEQQLNDKSSNEGVNSSNGTNPTEKSNILEPTTDNSIPEDKQQNIFEQNQDAINP
;
A
#
# COMPACT_ATOMS: atom_id res chain seq x y z
N MET A 1 -85.85 81.84 17.96
CA MET A 1 -85.31 81.32 19.24
C MET A 1 -86.37 80.44 19.88
N SER A 2 -86.21 79.11 19.84
CA SER A 2 -87.20 78.19 20.41
C SER A 2 -87.11 78.19 21.95
N LYS A 3 -88.09 78.79 22.62
CA LYS A 3 -88.21 78.82 24.09
C LYS A 3 -88.81 77.49 24.58
N ILE A 4 -87.94 76.56 24.99
CA ILE A 4 -88.33 75.28 25.62
C ILE A 4 -88.96 75.55 27.00
N ARG A 5 -90.18 75.04 27.25
CA ARG A 5 -90.91 75.13 28.53
C ARG A 5 -90.08 74.50 29.69
N PRO A 6 -90.03 75.10 30.89
CA PRO A 6 -89.09 74.72 31.96
C PRO A 6 -89.25 73.27 32.46
N ARG A 7 -90.46 72.71 32.44
CA ARG A 7 -90.69 71.29 32.81
C ARG A 7 -90.10 70.29 31.80
N HIS A 8 -89.94 70.65 30.52
CA HIS A 8 -89.29 69.78 29.54
C HIS A 8 -87.76 69.87 29.57
N LYS A 9 -87.18 70.95 30.10
CA LYS A 9 -85.72 71.05 30.28
C LYS A 9 -85.20 70.03 31.29
N GLN A 10 -85.93 69.79 32.38
CA GLN A 10 -85.56 68.77 33.38
C GLN A 10 -85.67 67.35 32.82
N LEU A 11 -86.65 67.08 31.95
CA LEU A 11 -86.79 65.78 31.27
C LEU A 11 -85.67 65.53 30.25
N ILE A 12 -85.25 66.54 29.50
CA ILE A 12 -84.13 66.41 28.54
C ILE A 12 -82.80 66.20 29.27
N ILE A 13 -82.57 66.89 30.39
CA ILE A 13 -81.36 66.71 31.21
C ILE A 13 -81.32 65.32 31.84
N ALA A 14 -82.45 64.81 32.34
CA ALA A 14 -82.54 63.45 32.89
C ALA A 14 -82.31 62.38 31.81
N GLY A 15 -82.83 62.59 30.59
CA GLY A 15 -82.58 61.71 29.44
C GLY A 15 -81.11 61.68 29.04
N LEU A 16 -80.44 62.84 28.96
CA LEU A 16 -79.01 62.93 28.67
C LEU A 16 -78.14 62.30 29.77
N ALA A 17 -78.48 62.50 31.04
CA ALA A 17 -77.77 61.88 32.17
C ALA A 17 -77.88 60.35 32.14
N GLY A 18 -79.05 59.81 31.77
CA GLY A 18 -79.25 58.37 31.58
C GLY A 18 -78.39 57.80 30.45
N VAL A 19 -78.31 58.50 29.31
CA VAL A 19 -77.47 58.08 28.16
C VAL A 19 -75.98 58.05 28.51
N VAL A 20 -75.48 58.99 29.31
CA VAL A 20 -74.07 59.02 29.72
C VAL A 20 -73.73 57.86 30.66
N LEU A 21 -74.63 57.53 31.59
CA LEU A 21 -74.45 56.40 32.50
C LEU A 21 -74.47 55.06 31.75
N THR A 22 -75.43 54.87 30.84
CA THR A 22 -75.51 53.63 30.05
C THR A 22 -74.34 53.47 29.09
N ALA A 23 -73.87 54.55 28.46
CA ALA A 23 -72.69 54.54 27.61
C ALA A 23 -71.41 54.17 28.39
N SER A 24 -71.27 54.67 29.62
CA SER A 24 -70.11 54.36 30.48
C SER A 24 -70.07 52.89 30.91
N ILE A 25 -71.22 52.34 31.30
CA ILE A 25 -71.35 50.92 31.66
C ILE A 25 -71.10 50.04 30.44
N PHE A 26 -71.69 50.38 29.29
CA PHE A 26 -71.50 49.63 28.04
C PHE A 26 -70.04 49.66 27.58
N GLY A 27 -69.37 50.82 27.64
CA GLY A 27 -67.95 50.95 27.34
C GLY A 27 -67.07 50.09 28.25
N GLY A 28 -67.35 50.07 29.56
CA GLY A 28 -66.63 49.21 30.52
C GLY A 28 -66.80 47.72 30.21
N VAL A 29 -68.02 47.27 29.90
CA VAL A 29 -68.31 45.89 29.49
C VAL A 29 -67.61 45.54 28.17
N MET A 30 -67.58 46.46 27.20
CA MET A 30 -66.92 46.27 25.92
C MET A 30 -65.39 46.15 26.07
N VAL A 31 -64.77 46.99 26.90
CA VAL A 31 -63.33 46.92 27.21
C VAL A 31 -63.00 45.63 27.97
N TYR A 32 -63.81 45.25 28.97
CA TYR A 32 -63.60 44.00 29.71
C TYR A 32 -63.67 42.77 28.81
N ASN A 33 -64.68 42.70 27.95
CA ASN A 33 -64.82 41.61 26.97
C ASN A 33 -63.68 41.62 25.94
N GLY A 34 -63.25 42.80 25.48
CA GLY A 34 -62.11 42.95 24.57
C GLY A 34 -60.78 42.47 25.17
N VAL A 35 -60.49 42.84 26.43
CA VAL A 35 -59.29 42.39 27.15
C VAL A 35 -59.33 40.88 27.43
N GLN A 36 -60.51 40.33 27.73
CA GLN A 36 -60.65 38.87 27.90
C GLN A 36 -60.49 38.12 26.57
N GLN A 37 -60.93 38.70 25.45
CA GLN A 37 -60.68 38.12 24.13
C GLN A 37 -59.20 38.17 23.77
N THR A 38 -58.50 39.29 23.98
CA THR A 38 -57.06 39.37 23.66
C THR A 38 -56.23 38.42 24.51
N LYS A 39 -56.59 38.20 25.79
CA LYS A 39 -55.94 37.18 26.63
C LYS A 39 -56.11 35.78 26.07
N LYS A 40 -57.34 35.41 25.69
CA LYS A 40 -57.62 34.11 25.07
C LYS A 40 -56.89 33.93 23.75
N GLU A 41 -56.88 34.96 22.90
CA GLU A 41 -56.13 34.94 21.64
C GLU A 41 -54.62 34.78 21.88
N ASN A 42 -54.06 35.45 22.88
CA ASN A 42 -52.64 35.33 23.21
C ASN A 42 -52.28 33.93 23.74
N GLU A 43 -53.12 33.33 24.58
CA GLU A 43 -52.96 31.95 25.05
C GLU A 43 -53.03 30.95 23.89
N ILE A 44 -54.01 31.13 23.00
CA ILE A 44 -54.18 30.31 21.80
C ILE A 44 -52.98 30.47 20.85
N ARG A 45 -52.53 31.70 20.60
CA ARG A 45 -51.35 31.99 19.77
C ARG A 45 -50.07 31.43 20.38
N ALA A 46 -49.89 31.51 21.70
CA ALA A 46 -48.74 30.92 22.39
C ALA A 46 -48.74 29.39 22.28
N ALA A 47 -49.91 28.75 22.39
CA ALA A 47 -50.05 27.32 22.18
C ALA A 47 -49.71 26.91 20.74
N TYR A 48 -50.23 27.63 19.74
CA TYR A 48 -49.90 27.40 18.34
C TYR A 48 -48.42 27.64 18.03
N GLN A 49 -47.82 28.70 18.59
CA GLN A 49 -46.41 28.98 18.41
C GLN A 49 -45.56 27.85 18.97
N LYS A 50 -45.88 27.36 20.17
CA LYS A 50 -45.21 26.20 20.77
C LYS A 50 -45.34 24.96 19.90
N GLN A 51 -46.51 24.69 19.34
CA GLN A 51 -46.73 23.56 18.44
C GLN A 51 -45.91 23.70 17.14
N ILE A 52 -45.85 24.91 16.57
CA ILE A 52 -45.02 25.19 15.39
C ILE A 52 -43.54 24.97 15.70
N ASP A 53 -43.07 25.43 16.86
CA ASP A 53 -41.67 25.30 17.25
C ASP A 53 -41.30 23.84 17.55
N GLU A 54 -42.21 23.08 18.18
CA GLU A 54 -42.05 21.64 18.39
C GLU A 54 -42.03 20.87 17.06
N MET A 55 -42.94 21.17 16.12
CA MET A 55 -42.92 20.55 14.79
C MET A 55 -41.67 20.92 13.99
N LYS A 56 -41.22 22.18 14.08
CA LYS A 56 -39.96 22.60 13.45
C LYS A 56 -38.76 21.89 14.06
N ALA A 57 -38.70 21.79 15.38
CA ALA A 57 -37.63 21.07 16.07
C ALA A 57 -37.64 19.58 15.70
N ALA A 58 -38.81 18.96 15.60
CA ALA A 58 -38.96 17.57 15.13
C ALA A 58 -38.51 17.41 13.68
N GLN A 59 -38.89 18.33 12.78
CA GLN A 59 -38.44 18.32 11.38
C GLN A 59 -36.93 18.52 11.25
N ILE A 60 -36.34 19.42 12.04
CA ILE A 60 -34.89 19.63 12.06
C ILE A 60 -34.19 18.35 12.56
N ALA A 61 -34.68 17.76 13.64
CA ALA A 61 -34.13 16.50 14.16
C ALA A 61 -34.30 15.33 13.16
N GLU A 62 -35.37 15.30 12.36
CA GLU A 62 -35.53 14.33 11.27
C GLU A 62 -34.59 14.60 10.10
N GLN A 63 -34.29 15.85 9.79
CA GLN A 63 -33.33 16.22 8.74
C GLN A 63 -31.87 15.98 9.17
N GLU A 64 -31.53 16.20 10.44
CA GLU A 64 -30.20 15.90 11.01
C GLU A 64 -29.90 14.40 10.98
N LYS A 65 -30.93 13.56 11.01
CA LYS A 65 -30.79 12.11 10.83
C LYS A 65 -30.55 11.69 9.39
N LYS A 66 -30.51 12.59 8.40
CA LYS A 66 -30.18 12.20 7.02
C LYS A 66 -28.68 12.22 6.82
N LYS A 67 -28.13 11.11 6.33
CA LYS A 67 -26.72 10.98 5.94
C LYS A 67 -26.61 10.61 4.47
N SER A 68 -25.65 11.23 3.81
CA SER A 68 -25.31 10.92 2.43
C SER A 68 -24.49 9.62 2.34
N VAL A 69 -24.86 8.74 1.43
CA VAL A 69 -24.22 7.45 1.17
C VAL A 69 -23.96 7.29 -0.33
N LEU A 70 -22.83 6.67 -0.69
CA LEU A 70 -22.52 6.30 -2.06
C LEU A 70 -22.95 4.85 -2.34
N LEU A 71 -23.86 4.70 -3.31
CA LEU A 71 -24.43 3.44 -3.77
C LEU A 71 -23.93 3.10 -5.19
N LEU A 72 -23.92 1.81 -5.52
CA LEU A 72 -23.63 1.33 -6.88
C LEU A 72 -24.82 1.51 -7.83
N LYS A 73 -24.58 2.03 -9.04
CA LYS A 73 -25.61 2.13 -10.11
C LYS A 73 -25.92 0.80 -10.79
N LYS A 74 -24.98 -0.15 -10.75
CA LYS A 74 -25.01 -1.43 -11.45
C LYS A 74 -24.30 -2.52 -10.64
N ASP A 75 -24.49 -3.76 -11.05
CA ASP A 75 -23.78 -4.90 -10.48
C ASP A 75 -22.30 -4.83 -10.85
N ILE A 76 -21.42 -5.05 -9.87
CA ILE A 76 -19.96 -5.07 -10.06
C ILE A 76 -19.43 -6.38 -9.46
N GLN A 77 -18.67 -7.12 -10.27
CA GLN A 77 -18.03 -8.35 -9.83
C GLN A 77 -16.75 -8.08 -9.03
N ALA A 78 -16.44 -8.99 -8.11
CA ALA A 78 -15.20 -9.04 -7.37
C ALA A 78 -14.00 -8.87 -8.30
N GLY A 79 -13.04 -8.04 -7.88
CA GLY A 79 -11.83 -7.74 -8.62
C GLY A 79 -11.96 -6.63 -9.67
N THR A 80 -13.15 -6.02 -9.84
CA THR A 80 -13.31 -4.90 -10.77
C THR A 80 -12.96 -3.56 -10.11
N LYS A 81 -12.29 -2.66 -10.84
CA LYS A 81 -12.05 -1.28 -10.42
C LYS A 81 -13.31 -0.43 -10.54
N ILE A 82 -13.63 0.32 -9.49
CA ILE A 82 -14.80 1.21 -9.46
C ILE A 82 -14.51 2.50 -10.21
N LYS A 83 -15.39 2.84 -11.17
CA LYS A 83 -15.33 4.10 -11.92
C LYS A 83 -16.26 5.15 -11.31
N PRO A 84 -16.03 6.45 -11.54
CA PRO A 84 -16.93 7.51 -11.09
C PRO A 84 -18.37 7.32 -11.58
N ASP A 85 -18.54 6.83 -12.81
CA ASP A 85 -19.85 6.61 -13.41
C ASP A 85 -20.67 5.52 -12.71
N ASP A 86 -20.00 4.60 -12.00
CA ASP A 86 -20.62 3.48 -11.31
C ASP A 86 -21.23 3.87 -9.96
N LEU A 87 -20.97 5.09 -9.47
CA LEU A 87 -21.40 5.60 -8.17
C LEU A 87 -22.59 6.56 -8.29
N GLN A 88 -23.49 6.47 -7.31
CA GLN A 88 -24.61 7.39 -7.12
C GLN A 88 -24.68 7.80 -5.64
N GLN A 89 -24.78 9.10 -5.40
CA GLN A 89 -24.99 9.65 -4.06
C GLN A 89 -26.48 9.64 -3.74
N VAL A 90 -26.85 9.09 -2.58
CA VAL A 90 -28.23 9.02 -2.09
C VAL A 90 -28.25 9.41 -0.61
N GLU A 91 -29.23 10.22 -0.21
CA GLU A 91 -29.49 10.55 1.18
C GLU A 91 -30.40 9.50 1.81
N LEU A 92 -29.90 8.84 2.86
CA LEU A 92 -30.62 7.83 3.63
C LEU A 92 -30.75 8.28 5.09
N ASN A 93 -31.70 7.71 5.82
CA ASN A 93 -31.79 7.91 7.26
C ASN A 93 -30.58 7.28 7.96
N GLU A 94 -30.12 7.86 9.07
CA GLU A 94 -28.94 7.43 9.82
C GLU A 94 -29.06 5.97 10.27
N ASP A 95 -30.29 5.52 10.57
CA ASP A 95 -30.60 4.14 10.93
C ASP A 95 -30.43 3.14 9.76
N GLU A 96 -30.50 3.61 8.52
CA GLU A 96 -30.39 2.82 7.30
C GLU A 96 -28.97 2.85 6.70
N VAL A 97 -28.10 3.74 7.20
CA VAL A 97 -26.72 3.86 6.72
C VAL A 97 -25.86 2.77 7.35
N PRO A 98 -25.23 1.89 6.54
CA PRO A 98 -24.27 0.93 7.05
C PRO A 98 -23.12 1.64 7.78
N ALA A 99 -22.71 1.08 8.92
CA ALA A 99 -21.59 1.61 9.68
C ALA A 99 -20.35 1.75 8.77
N ASN A 100 -19.69 2.90 8.85
CA ASN A 100 -18.51 3.26 8.05
C ASN A 100 -18.75 3.42 6.55
N SER A 101 -19.93 3.87 6.10
CA SER A 101 -20.12 4.21 4.69
C SER A 101 -19.27 5.42 4.25
N LEU A 102 -18.68 5.32 3.05
CA LEU A 102 -17.88 6.38 2.46
C LEU A 102 -18.78 7.43 1.79
N VAL A 103 -18.47 8.71 2.05
CA VAL A 103 -19.23 9.86 1.54
C VAL A 103 -18.53 10.53 0.36
N ASP A 104 -17.19 10.46 0.28
CA ASP A 104 -16.42 11.08 -0.80
C ASP A 104 -16.16 10.07 -1.94
N PRO A 105 -16.62 10.35 -3.18
CA PRO A 105 -16.30 9.53 -4.34
C PRO A 105 -14.80 9.34 -4.57
N LYS A 106 -13.96 10.31 -4.19
CA LYS A 106 -12.50 10.24 -4.37
C LYS A 106 -11.87 9.10 -3.56
N GLU A 107 -12.48 8.74 -2.44
CA GLU A 107 -12.01 7.64 -1.59
C GLU A 107 -12.39 6.26 -2.13
N ILE A 108 -13.18 6.19 -3.20
CA ILE A 108 -13.70 4.95 -3.78
C ILE A 108 -13.18 4.74 -5.21
N VAL A 109 -13.08 5.82 -5.99
CA VAL A 109 -12.66 5.78 -7.38
C VAL A 109 -11.26 5.17 -7.50
N ASN A 110 -11.07 4.28 -8.48
CA ASN A 110 -9.86 3.49 -8.72
C ASN A 110 -9.56 2.38 -7.70
N LYS A 111 -10.36 2.21 -6.65
CA LYS A 111 -10.27 1.06 -5.75
C LYS A 111 -10.93 -0.17 -6.36
N THR A 112 -10.48 -1.34 -5.93
CA THR A 112 -10.98 -2.63 -6.42
C THR A 112 -11.94 -3.24 -5.42
N ILE A 113 -13.06 -3.80 -5.88
CA ILE A 113 -14.06 -4.41 -4.99
C ILE A 113 -13.65 -5.85 -4.62
N LYS A 114 -13.77 -6.23 -3.34
CA LYS A 114 -13.37 -7.56 -2.83
C LYS A 114 -14.39 -8.66 -3.08
N ILE A 115 -15.67 -8.29 -3.15
CA ILE A 115 -16.80 -9.21 -3.27
C ILE A 115 -17.71 -8.74 -4.40
N ASP A 116 -18.51 -9.66 -4.94
CA ASP A 116 -19.58 -9.31 -5.86
C ASP A 116 -20.58 -8.40 -5.13
N ALA A 117 -20.87 -7.24 -5.71
CA ALA A 117 -21.81 -6.28 -5.17
C ALA A 117 -22.91 -5.99 -6.19
N ALA A 118 -24.16 -6.14 -5.77
CA ALA A 118 -25.31 -5.82 -6.59
C ALA A 118 -25.53 -4.29 -6.66
N LYS A 119 -26.31 -3.87 -7.64
CA LYS A 119 -26.88 -2.52 -7.71
C LYS A 119 -27.50 -2.10 -6.37
N ASN A 120 -27.36 -0.82 -6.03
CA ASN A 120 -27.81 -0.20 -4.79
C ASN A 120 -27.08 -0.71 -3.53
N THR A 121 -25.98 -1.44 -3.65
CA THR A 121 -25.12 -1.76 -2.51
C THR A 121 -24.36 -0.51 -2.06
N ALA A 122 -24.38 -0.24 -0.75
CA ALA A 122 -23.61 0.84 -0.14
C ALA A 122 -22.12 0.47 -0.07
N ILE A 123 -21.26 1.40 -0.49
CA ILE A 123 -19.83 1.19 -0.46
C ILE A 123 -19.27 1.52 0.93
N ILE A 124 -18.56 0.54 1.49
CA ILE A 124 -17.85 0.64 2.75
C ILE A 124 -16.36 0.32 2.54
N PRO A 125 -15.42 0.86 3.34
CA PRO A 125 -13.99 0.62 3.18
C PRO A 125 -13.62 -0.86 3.27
N SER A 126 -14.36 -1.65 4.04
CA SER A 126 -14.07 -3.07 4.23
C SER A 126 -14.25 -3.90 2.96
N ILE A 127 -15.10 -3.50 2.01
CA ILE A 127 -15.29 -4.17 0.72
C ILE A 127 -14.34 -3.64 -0.37
N LEU A 128 -13.58 -2.58 -0.09
CA LEU A 128 -12.61 -2.00 -1.01
C LEU A 128 -11.21 -2.53 -0.73
N TYR A 129 -10.44 -2.66 -1.80
CA TYR A 129 -9.03 -3.01 -1.78
C TYR A 129 -8.25 -1.90 -2.49
N ASP A 130 -7.29 -1.33 -1.77
CA ASP A 130 -6.45 -0.24 -2.27
C ASP A 130 -5.40 -0.74 -3.28
N GLU A 131 -5.02 -2.02 -3.22
CA GLU A 131 -3.87 -2.59 -3.94
C GLU A 131 -4.22 -3.52 -5.14
N GLY A 132 -5.43 -3.43 -5.71
CA GLY A 132 -5.85 -4.25 -6.87
C GLY A 132 -6.34 -5.68 -6.57
N VAL A 133 -6.67 -6.46 -7.61
CA VAL A 133 -6.98 -7.90 -7.44
C VAL A 133 -5.71 -8.61 -7.01
N THR A 134 -5.76 -9.43 -5.95
CA THR A 134 -4.66 -10.34 -5.62
C THR A 134 -4.40 -11.25 -6.83
N PRO A 135 -3.22 -11.17 -7.45
CA PRO A 135 -2.90 -12.03 -8.60
C PRO A 135 -2.94 -13.51 -8.21
N ASN A 136 -3.41 -14.38 -9.11
CA ASN A 136 -3.53 -15.83 -8.85
C ASN A 136 -2.17 -16.52 -8.60
N ASP A 137 -1.08 -15.89 -9.03
CA ASP A 137 0.30 -16.36 -8.95
C ASP A 137 1.02 -15.94 -7.66
N LEU A 138 0.31 -15.30 -6.72
CA LEU A 138 0.92 -14.82 -5.47
C LEU A 138 1.10 -15.96 -4.44
N ARG A 139 2.31 -16.09 -3.87
CA ARG A 139 2.69 -17.18 -2.95
C ARG A 139 3.50 -16.66 -1.77
N TYR A 140 3.40 -17.33 -0.62
CA TYR A 140 4.29 -17.07 0.51
C TYR A 140 5.61 -17.84 0.32
N GLN A 141 6.73 -17.14 0.43
CA GLN A 141 8.06 -17.73 0.33
C GLN A 141 8.92 -17.37 1.54
N GLU A 142 9.64 -18.37 2.04
CA GLU A 142 10.51 -18.29 3.20
C GLU A 142 11.96 -18.06 2.77
N PHE A 143 12.64 -17.12 3.42
CA PHE A 143 14.06 -16.87 3.18
C PHE A 143 14.85 -16.76 4.48
N ASN A 144 16.05 -17.36 4.47
CA ASN A 144 17.05 -17.25 5.55
C ASN A 144 18.38 -16.66 5.04
N VAL A 145 18.53 -16.47 3.73
CA VAL A 145 19.83 -16.18 3.08
C VAL A 145 20.23 -14.69 3.06
N MET A 146 19.43 -13.81 3.68
CA MET A 146 19.60 -12.36 3.57
C MET A 146 19.81 -11.70 4.92
N GLN A 147 20.60 -10.63 4.93
CA GLN A 147 20.82 -9.81 6.12
C GLN A 147 19.61 -8.90 6.38
N LEU A 148 18.98 -9.07 7.54
CA LEU A 148 17.82 -8.30 7.95
C LEU A 148 18.22 -7.17 8.92
N PRO A 149 17.53 -6.01 8.88
CA PRO A 149 17.65 -4.99 9.92
C PRO A 149 17.31 -5.56 11.30
N SER A 150 18.04 -5.14 12.33
CA SER A 150 17.87 -5.64 13.70
C SER A 150 16.54 -5.24 14.34
N ASP A 151 15.97 -4.12 13.90
CA ASP A 151 14.72 -3.54 14.37
C ASP A 151 13.52 -3.88 13.45
N LEU A 152 13.71 -4.82 12.52
CA LEU A 152 12.65 -5.27 11.62
C LEU A 152 11.52 -5.93 12.43
N ALA A 153 10.28 -5.56 12.12
CA ALA A 153 9.07 -6.09 12.74
C ALA A 153 8.08 -6.62 11.68
N ASN A 154 7.13 -7.45 12.13
CA ASN A 154 6.03 -7.91 11.28
C ASN A 154 5.23 -6.72 10.72
N ALA A 155 4.68 -6.88 9.52
CA ALA A 155 3.91 -5.89 8.77
C ALA A 155 4.67 -4.61 8.34
N GLN A 156 5.99 -4.53 8.55
CA GLN A 156 6.81 -3.48 7.94
C GLN A 156 7.10 -3.78 6.46
N TYR A 157 7.44 -2.73 5.71
CA TYR A 157 7.81 -2.84 4.30
C TYR A 157 9.32 -2.70 4.12
N VAL A 158 9.87 -3.51 3.23
CA VAL A 158 11.30 -3.53 2.92
C VAL A 158 11.56 -3.58 1.42
N ASP A 159 12.70 -3.01 1.01
CA ASP A 159 13.34 -3.34 -0.27
C ASP A 159 14.41 -4.38 -0.02
N VAL A 160 14.51 -5.36 -0.93
CA VAL A 160 15.58 -6.37 -0.92
C VAL A 160 16.59 -6.01 -1.99
N ARG A 161 17.87 -5.97 -1.59
CA ARG A 161 18.98 -5.56 -2.44
C ARG A 161 20.10 -6.59 -2.47
N ILE A 162 20.87 -6.55 -3.55
CA ILE A 162 22.10 -7.35 -3.73
C ILE A 162 23.28 -6.41 -3.97
N ASN A 163 24.30 -6.53 -3.13
CA ASN A 163 25.55 -5.78 -3.23
C ASN A 163 26.71 -6.71 -3.61
N PHE A 164 27.28 -6.48 -4.79
CA PHE A 164 28.43 -7.23 -5.31
C PHE A 164 29.75 -6.68 -4.76
N PRO A 165 30.82 -7.50 -4.66
CA PRO A 165 32.16 -7.05 -4.27
C PRO A 165 32.71 -5.91 -5.13
N THR A 166 32.27 -5.81 -6.40
CA THR A 166 32.58 -4.69 -7.31
C THR A 166 32.02 -3.34 -6.86
N GLY A 167 31.13 -3.30 -5.87
CA GLY A 167 30.43 -2.09 -5.42
C GLY A 167 29.05 -1.86 -6.04
N HIS A 168 28.69 -2.62 -7.09
CA HIS A 168 27.36 -2.59 -7.68
C HIS A 168 26.28 -2.99 -6.66
N ASP A 169 25.30 -2.12 -6.46
CA ASP A 169 24.11 -2.34 -5.62
C ASP A 169 22.85 -2.28 -6.48
N TYR A 170 22.03 -3.33 -6.43
CA TYR A 170 20.79 -3.44 -7.20
C TYR A 170 19.60 -3.75 -6.33
N ILE A 171 18.44 -3.21 -6.72
CA ILE A 171 17.15 -3.52 -6.10
C ILE A 171 16.61 -4.78 -6.78
N VAL A 172 16.42 -5.84 -5.99
CA VAL A 172 15.93 -7.16 -6.44
C VAL A 172 14.42 -7.23 -6.26
N LEU A 173 13.95 -6.93 -5.04
CA LEU A 173 12.52 -6.87 -4.71
C LEU A 173 12.23 -5.51 -4.12
N SER A 174 11.07 -4.93 -4.46
CA SER A 174 10.69 -3.63 -3.94
C SER A 174 9.40 -3.65 -3.13
N LYS A 175 9.39 -2.89 -2.03
CA LYS A 175 8.27 -2.62 -1.12
C LYS A 175 7.54 -3.91 -0.72
N LYS A 176 8.29 -4.91 -0.30
CA LYS A 176 7.75 -6.19 0.17
C LYS A 176 7.32 -6.06 1.64
N LYS A 177 6.10 -6.49 1.93
CA LYS A 177 5.58 -6.55 3.30
C LYS A 177 6.08 -7.79 4.01
N VAL A 178 6.66 -7.61 5.20
CA VAL A 178 7.04 -8.70 6.08
C VAL A 178 5.78 -9.35 6.65
N GLN A 179 5.49 -10.58 6.22
CA GLN A 179 4.31 -11.31 6.69
C GLN A 179 4.59 -12.00 8.03
N LYS A 180 5.79 -12.54 8.16
CA LYS A 180 6.28 -13.16 9.38
C LYS A 180 7.78 -12.98 9.47
N LEU A 181 8.28 -12.75 10.68
CA LEU A 181 9.70 -12.68 11.00
C LEU A 181 9.99 -13.57 12.20
N VAL A 182 11.01 -14.42 12.08
CA VAL A 182 11.57 -15.20 13.18
C VAL A 182 12.96 -14.65 13.48
N GLY A 183 13.02 -13.70 14.42
CA GLY A 183 14.24 -12.94 14.72
C GLY A 183 15.43 -13.78 15.20
N ALA A 184 15.17 -14.95 15.82
CA ALA A 184 16.23 -15.84 16.30
C ALA A 184 17.03 -16.51 15.16
N THR A 185 16.39 -16.75 14.01
CA THR A 185 17.00 -17.43 12.86
C THR A 185 17.27 -16.49 11.69
N GLY A 186 16.80 -15.23 11.76
CA GLY A 186 16.83 -14.30 10.63
C GLY A 186 15.93 -14.73 9.47
N THR A 187 14.91 -15.55 9.75
CA THR A 187 14.00 -16.05 8.72
C THR A 187 12.83 -15.09 8.50
N VAL A 188 12.54 -14.77 7.24
CA VAL A 188 11.45 -13.87 6.84
C VAL A 188 10.54 -14.51 5.81
N TRP A 189 9.25 -14.19 5.87
CA TRP A 189 8.25 -14.58 4.90
C TRP A 189 7.77 -13.37 4.12
N TYR A 190 7.85 -13.47 2.80
CA TYR A 190 7.29 -12.50 1.88
C TYR A 190 6.20 -13.14 1.03
N GLU A 191 5.28 -12.30 0.59
CA GLU A 191 4.29 -12.64 -0.42
C GLU A 191 4.83 -12.19 -1.78
N MET A 192 5.03 -13.11 -2.72
CA MET A 192 5.75 -12.89 -3.98
C MET A 192 5.03 -13.51 -5.17
N ASN A 193 5.15 -12.87 -6.33
CA ASN A 193 4.66 -13.40 -7.60
C ASN A 193 5.76 -14.23 -8.29
N GLU A 194 5.42 -14.93 -9.38
CA GLU A 194 6.37 -15.84 -10.03
C GLU A 194 7.62 -15.10 -10.57
N SER A 195 7.43 -13.92 -11.15
CA SER A 195 8.53 -13.10 -11.65
C SER A 195 9.50 -12.66 -10.54
N GLU A 196 8.98 -12.32 -9.36
CA GLU A 196 9.74 -11.94 -8.19
C GLU A 196 10.49 -13.15 -7.61
N ILE A 197 9.86 -14.34 -7.59
CA ILE A 197 10.48 -15.59 -7.13
C ILE A 197 11.70 -15.95 -7.99
N LEU A 198 11.54 -15.93 -9.32
CA LEU A 198 12.62 -16.22 -10.26
C LEU A 198 13.74 -15.17 -10.17
N THR A 199 13.37 -13.89 -10.05
CA THR A 199 14.34 -12.79 -9.87
C THR A 199 15.17 -12.97 -8.60
N MET A 200 14.51 -13.29 -7.47
CA MET A 200 15.18 -13.53 -6.20
C MET A 200 16.07 -14.78 -6.25
N SER A 201 15.61 -15.85 -6.90
CA SER A 201 16.41 -17.08 -7.08
C SER A 201 17.68 -16.82 -7.91
N SER A 202 17.58 -16.03 -8.98
CA SER A 202 18.76 -15.57 -9.73
C SER A 202 19.73 -14.79 -8.84
N ALA A 203 19.22 -13.86 -8.02
CA ALA A 203 20.05 -13.07 -7.12
C ALA A 203 20.76 -13.92 -6.07
N ILE A 204 20.08 -14.93 -5.49
CA ILE A 204 20.67 -15.85 -4.51
C ILE A 204 21.82 -16.65 -5.12
N VAL A 205 21.63 -17.18 -6.33
CA VAL A 205 22.69 -17.92 -7.04
C VAL A 205 23.88 -17.01 -7.35
N ASP A 206 23.62 -15.80 -7.86
CA ASP A 206 24.68 -14.83 -8.14
C ASP A 206 25.43 -14.42 -6.87
N ALA A 207 24.73 -14.27 -5.75
CA ALA A 207 25.33 -13.95 -4.46
C ALA A 207 26.27 -15.06 -3.99
N PHE A 208 25.84 -16.31 -4.13
CA PHE A 208 26.65 -17.47 -3.78
C PHE A 208 27.91 -17.60 -4.66
N ILE A 209 27.78 -17.43 -5.97
CA ILE A 209 28.89 -17.59 -6.93
C ILE A 209 29.88 -16.43 -6.86
N ASN A 210 29.38 -15.20 -6.73
CA ASN A 210 30.20 -13.99 -6.83
C ASN A 210 30.54 -13.37 -5.48
N GLY A 211 30.13 -13.99 -4.37
CA GLY A 211 30.32 -13.45 -3.04
C GLY A 211 29.59 -12.14 -2.79
N ALA A 212 28.42 -11.96 -3.41
CA ALA A 212 27.58 -10.81 -3.16
C ALA A 212 26.79 -10.98 -1.84
N ARG A 213 26.38 -9.88 -1.24
CA ARG A 213 25.55 -9.87 -0.02
C ARG A 213 24.14 -9.44 -0.36
N ILE A 214 23.16 -10.18 0.12
CA ILE A 214 21.74 -9.83 0.01
C ILE A 214 21.30 -9.22 1.34
N TYR A 215 20.65 -8.06 1.31
CA TYR A 215 20.19 -7.37 2.51
C TYR A 215 18.85 -6.66 2.30
N ALA A 216 18.12 -6.44 3.38
CA ALA A 216 16.88 -5.66 3.38
C ALA A 216 17.08 -4.25 3.93
N LEU A 217 16.35 -3.29 3.38
CA LEU A 217 16.22 -1.92 3.89
C LEU A 217 14.75 -1.63 4.20
N THR A 218 14.48 -1.11 5.39
CA THR A 218 13.13 -0.72 5.83
C THR A 218 12.71 0.63 5.26
N TYR A 219 11.42 0.76 4.95
CA TYR A 219 10.82 2.04 4.61
C TYR A 219 10.59 2.86 5.87
N THR A 220 10.97 4.14 5.85
CA THR A 220 10.71 5.04 6.98
C THR A 220 9.25 5.45 7.04
N ASP A 221 8.64 5.69 5.88
CA ASP A 221 7.23 6.01 5.75
C ASP A 221 6.60 5.23 4.59
N PRO A 222 6.14 3.99 4.83
CA PRO A 222 5.63 3.14 3.77
C PRO A 222 4.34 3.65 3.13
N GLN A 223 3.60 4.56 3.78
CA GLN A 223 2.33 5.07 3.24
C GLN A 223 2.58 6.14 2.17
N PHE A 224 3.55 7.02 2.39
CA PHE A 224 3.83 8.14 1.48
C PHE A 224 5.00 7.87 0.53
N GLN A 225 5.87 6.92 0.85
CA GLN A 225 7.02 6.60 0.01
C GLN A 225 6.63 5.65 -1.13
N GLU A 226 6.95 6.08 -2.36
CA GLU A 226 6.71 5.30 -3.57
C GLU A 226 7.54 4.00 -3.61
N LYS A 227 7.02 2.99 -4.31
CA LYS A 227 7.72 1.73 -4.53
C LYS A 227 8.95 1.98 -5.41
N ALA A 228 10.11 1.51 -4.97
CA ALA A 228 11.33 1.59 -5.76
C ALA A 228 11.25 0.74 -7.04
N ILE A 229 12.01 1.14 -8.07
CA ILE A 229 12.08 0.42 -9.33
C ILE A 229 13.10 -0.71 -9.19
N THR A 230 12.71 -1.95 -9.49
CA THR A 230 13.63 -3.10 -9.57
C THR A 230 14.67 -2.87 -10.68
N THR A 231 15.95 -2.93 -10.33
CA THR A 231 17.08 -2.65 -11.24
C THR A 231 18.00 -3.84 -11.46
N TYR A 232 17.80 -4.95 -10.76
CA TYR A 232 18.67 -6.12 -10.85
C TYR A 232 18.59 -6.82 -12.23
N PRO A 233 19.74 -7.04 -12.90
CA PRO A 233 19.81 -7.77 -14.16
C PRO A 233 19.84 -9.29 -13.93
N VAL A 234 18.67 -9.91 -14.08
CA VAL A 234 18.45 -11.36 -14.00
C VAL A 234 19.37 -12.14 -14.93
N ASN A 235 19.80 -13.33 -14.51
CA ASN A 235 20.63 -14.21 -15.33
C ASN A 235 19.92 -14.59 -16.64
N ASN A 236 20.67 -14.68 -17.75
CA ASN A 236 20.12 -15.02 -19.07
C ASN A 236 19.28 -16.31 -19.08
N LYS A 237 19.68 -17.36 -18.35
CA LYS A 237 18.91 -18.62 -18.26
C LYS A 237 17.59 -18.43 -17.54
N VAL A 238 17.57 -17.63 -16.47
CA VAL A 238 16.35 -17.34 -15.71
C VAL A 238 15.45 -16.40 -16.51
N LEU A 239 16.03 -15.47 -17.28
CA LEU A 239 15.28 -14.62 -18.19
C LEU A 239 14.54 -15.43 -19.27
N GLU A 240 15.15 -16.49 -19.79
CA GLU A 240 14.50 -17.44 -20.71
C GLU A 240 13.37 -18.22 -20.02
N LEU A 241 13.57 -18.65 -18.76
CA LEU A 241 12.50 -19.28 -17.98
C LEU A 241 11.32 -18.33 -17.77
N MET A 242 11.58 -17.07 -17.41
CA MET A 242 10.55 -16.06 -17.21
C MET A 242 9.73 -15.78 -18.47
N GLN A 243 10.34 -15.88 -19.66
CA GLN A 243 9.65 -15.68 -20.94
C GLN A 243 8.72 -16.82 -21.31
N ASN A 244 9.03 -18.03 -20.87
CA ASN A 244 8.27 -19.23 -21.19
C ASN A 244 7.22 -19.56 -20.12
N ASP A 245 7.21 -18.85 -18.99
CA ASP A 245 6.27 -19.08 -17.90
C ASP A 245 4.89 -18.46 -18.20
N PRO A 246 3.80 -19.25 -18.25
CA PRO A 246 2.46 -18.75 -18.50
C PRO A 246 1.91 -17.85 -17.39
N ASN A 247 2.51 -17.85 -16.20
CA ASN A 247 2.06 -17.06 -15.05
C ASN A 247 2.65 -15.64 -15.05
N ILE A 248 3.61 -15.32 -15.93
CA ILE A 248 4.27 -14.01 -15.99
C ILE A 248 3.66 -13.18 -17.12
N ILE A 249 2.93 -12.13 -16.73
CA ILE A 249 2.16 -11.29 -17.67
C ILE A 249 3.05 -10.25 -18.38
N GLU A 250 4.18 -9.83 -17.78
CA GLU A 250 5.00 -8.71 -18.26
C GLU A 250 6.42 -9.14 -18.68
N VAL A 251 6.67 -9.22 -19.99
CA VAL A 251 7.95 -9.69 -20.58
C VAL A 251 8.76 -8.54 -21.23
N ALA A 252 8.39 -7.27 -21.00
CA ALA A 252 8.72 -6.19 -21.93
C ALA A 252 10.15 -5.60 -21.92
N LYS A 253 11.15 -6.14 -21.20
CA LYS A 253 12.48 -5.50 -21.03
C LYS A 253 13.70 -6.40 -21.28
N VAL A 254 13.55 -7.41 -22.13
CA VAL A 254 14.57 -8.45 -22.38
C VAL A 254 15.90 -7.88 -22.89
N GLU A 255 15.87 -7.07 -23.95
CA GLU A 255 17.08 -6.55 -24.60
C GLU A 255 17.92 -5.67 -23.66
N LEU A 256 17.25 -4.80 -22.89
CA LEU A 256 17.90 -3.96 -21.90
C LEU A 256 18.51 -4.81 -20.77
N ASN A 257 17.76 -5.80 -20.28
CA ASN A 257 18.23 -6.70 -19.23
C ASN A 257 19.49 -7.47 -19.67
N LYS A 258 19.50 -8.01 -20.90
CA LYS A 258 20.67 -8.68 -21.50
C LYS A 258 21.89 -7.77 -21.57
N ARG A 259 21.72 -6.49 -21.94
CA ARG A 259 22.83 -5.51 -21.98
C ARG A 259 23.39 -5.23 -20.59
N LEU A 260 22.52 -4.95 -19.62
CA LEU A 260 22.91 -4.72 -18.23
C LEU A 260 23.61 -5.95 -17.64
N ARG A 261 23.12 -7.16 -17.98
CA ARG A 261 23.70 -8.41 -17.54
C ARG A 261 25.12 -8.61 -18.07
N ASN A 262 25.33 -8.41 -19.36
CA ASN A 262 26.65 -8.54 -19.98
C ASN A 262 27.68 -7.55 -19.39
N GLN A 263 27.24 -6.34 -19.04
CA GLN A 263 28.10 -5.36 -18.36
C GLN A 263 28.50 -5.87 -16.96
N LEU A 264 27.52 -6.30 -16.16
CA LEU A 264 27.78 -6.85 -14.84
C LEU A 264 28.72 -8.08 -14.90
N ASP A 265 28.48 -9.03 -15.79
CA ASP A 265 29.31 -10.24 -15.92
C ASP A 265 30.76 -9.89 -16.31
N LYS A 266 30.97 -8.88 -17.17
CA LYS A 266 32.31 -8.39 -17.51
C LYS A 266 33.02 -7.83 -16.27
N ASP A 267 32.33 -7.02 -15.48
CA ASP A 267 32.91 -6.43 -14.28
C ASP A 267 33.22 -7.51 -13.22
N LEU A 268 32.33 -8.49 -13.05
CA LEU A 268 32.51 -9.62 -12.14
C LEU A 268 33.66 -10.57 -12.56
N SER A 269 33.93 -10.68 -13.86
CA SER A 269 35.05 -11.48 -14.38
C SER A 269 36.42 -10.82 -14.15
N SER A 270 36.46 -9.51 -13.91
CA SER A 270 37.70 -8.77 -13.67
C SER A 270 38.22 -8.87 -12.22
N LEU A 271 37.43 -9.46 -11.30
CA LEU A 271 37.79 -9.66 -9.90
C LEU A 271 38.62 -10.93 -9.68
N ASN A 272 39.69 -10.83 -8.90
CA ASN A 272 40.46 -11.97 -8.41
C ASN A 272 39.67 -12.79 -7.37
N GLU A 273 39.83 -14.12 -7.38
CA GLU A 273 39.08 -15.03 -6.47
C GLU A 273 39.35 -14.77 -4.98
N VAL A 274 40.54 -14.26 -4.65
CA VAL A 274 40.92 -13.87 -3.28
C VAL A 274 40.03 -12.74 -2.75
N ASP A 275 39.66 -11.79 -3.60
CA ASP A 275 38.81 -10.68 -3.19
C ASP A 275 37.35 -11.13 -3.06
N LYS A 276 36.87 -12.08 -3.88
CA LYS A 276 35.53 -12.67 -3.71
C LYS A 276 35.36 -13.36 -2.35
N MET A 277 36.39 -14.07 -1.88
CA MET A 277 36.34 -14.77 -0.58
C MET A 277 36.27 -13.83 0.63
N LYS A 278 36.81 -12.61 0.55
CA LYS A 278 36.73 -11.64 1.67
C LYS A 278 35.30 -11.16 1.96
N TYR A 279 34.41 -11.22 0.97
CA TYR A 279 33.02 -10.75 1.10
C TYR A 279 32.04 -11.87 1.49
N THR A 280 32.35 -13.15 1.24
CA THR A 280 31.51 -14.29 1.62
C THR A 280 31.62 -14.65 3.09
N THR A 281 32.82 -14.59 3.68
CA THR A 281 33.06 -14.79 5.10
C THR A 281 32.91 -13.47 5.85
N GLY A 282 31.68 -13.07 6.12
CA GLY A 282 31.42 -11.91 6.97
C GLY A 282 31.87 -12.15 8.42
N ALA A 283 33.16 -11.93 8.74
CA ALA A 283 33.72 -11.52 10.05
C ALA A 283 35.23 -11.86 10.15
N THR A 284 36.12 -10.87 10.08
CA THR A 284 37.24 -10.62 11.04
C THR A 284 37.94 -9.29 10.71
N SER A 285 37.95 -8.40 11.71
CA SER A 285 38.80 -7.19 11.89
C SER A 285 38.80 -6.06 10.84
N TYR A 286 37.94 -5.06 11.06
CA TYR A 286 38.43 -3.68 11.03
C TYR A 286 38.97 -3.35 12.43
N GLN A 287 40.22 -3.74 12.71
CA GLN A 287 41.00 -3.02 13.72
C GLN A 287 41.74 -1.92 12.99
N VAL A 288 41.17 -0.71 13.02
CA VAL A 288 41.95 0.50 12.82
C VAL A 288 42.97 0.52 13.96
N ASN A 289 44.22 0.28 13.61
CA ASN A 289 45.35 0.43 14.50
C ASN A 289 45.49 1.92 14.79
N ASN A 290 44.78 2.42 15.82
CA ASN A 290 45.05 3.73 16.40
C ASN A 290 46.39 3.63 17.15
N GLY A 291 47.48 3.69 16.38
CA GLY A 291 48.81 3.96 16.89
C GLY A 291 48.84 5.39 17.41
N THR A 292 48.63 5.52 18.72
CA THR A 292 48.90 6.72 19.50
C THR A 292 50.30 7.25 19.23
N ASN A 293 50.35 8.56 18.97
CA ASN A 293 51.52 9.42 18.99
C ASN A 293 52.54 9.04 20.07
N GLY A 294 53.74 8.69 19.64
CA GLY A 294 54.96 8.75 20.43
C GLY A 294 55.98 9.57 19.65
N PHE A 295 55.96 10.88 19.86
CA PHE A 295 57.07 11.77 19.50
C PHE A 295 58.35 11.24 20.16
N SER A 296 59.40 10.97 19.38
CA SER A 296 60.75 11.12 19.87
C SER A 296 61.68 11.55 18.74
N GLN A 297 62.20 12.74 18.95
CA GLN A 297 63.19 13.48 18.19
C GLN A 297 64.53 12.74 18.26
N ASN A 298 65.18 12.51 17.12
CA ASN A 298 66.60 12.77 17.05
C ASN A 298 67.06 13.03 15.63
N GLU A 299 67.72 14.18 15.49
CA GLU A 299 68.36 14.68 14.29
C GLU A 299 69.55 13.80 13.91
N SER A 300 69.77 13.63 12.60
CA SER A 300 71.11 13.70 12.01
C SER A 300 70.99 13.97 10.52
N SER A 301 71.40 15.19 10.19
CA SER A 301 71.73 15.79 8.91
C SER A 301 72.53 14.90 7.94
N SER A 302 72.21 14.98 6.65
CA SER A 302 73.18 15.40 5.62
C SER A 302 72.45 15.71 4.31
N ALA A 303 73.05 16.61 3.55
CA ALA A 303 72.42 17.50 2.61
C ALA A 303 72.82 17.19 1.15
N ILE A 304 72.00 17.73 0.23
CA ILE A 304 72.33 18.22 -1.12
C ILE A 304 72.57 17.19 -2.25
N GLY A 305 71.84 17.38 -3.34
CA GLY A 305 72.33 17.10 -4.69
C GLY A 305 71.23 16.84 -5.73
N ASN A 306 70.70 17.88 -6.36
CA ASN A 306 70.03 17.77 -7.66
C ASN A 306 71.11 17.64 -8.75
N GLU A 307 70.91 16.76 -9.73
CA GLU A 307 71.30 17.00 -11.12
C GLU A 307 70.52 16.05 -12.06
N GLU A 308 69.85 16.65 -13.04
CA GLU A 308 69.35 15.98 -14.24
C GLU A 308 70.52 15.65 -15.18
N GLN A 309 70.47 14.52 -15.89
CA GLN A 309 70.75 14.51 -17.32
C GLN A 309 70.22 13.24 -18.03
N GLN A 310 69.56 13.51 -19.15
CA GLN A 310 69.12 12.58 -20.20
C GLN A 310 70.31 11.97 -20.95
N LEU A 311 70.11 10.79 -21.55
CA LEU A 311 70.10 10.59 -23.03
C LEU A 311 70.12 9.10 -23.42
N ASN A 312 69.19 8.75 -24.32
CA ASN A 312 69.32 7.96 -25.56
C ASN A 312 70.20 6.68 -25.58
N ASP A 313 69.88 5.62 -26.31
CA ASP A 313 69.10 5.44 -27.54
C ASP A 313 68.98 3.92 -27.84
N LYS A 314 67.97 3.55 -28.65
CA LYS A 314 67.95 2.51 -29.72
C LYS A 314 68.56 1.10 -29.46
N SER A 315 67.98 -0.01 -29.92
CA SER A 315 67.27 -0.27 -31.18
C SER A 315 66.72 -1.71 -31.20
N SER A 316 65.59 -1.92 -31.90
CA SER A 316 65.25 -3.03 -32.84
C SER A 316 65.98 -4.39 -32.71
N ASN A 317 65.36 -5.56 -32.90
CA ASN A 317 64.58 -5.89 -34.10
C ASN A 317 63.89 -7.27 -33.98
N GLU A 318 62.81 -7.40 -34.76
CA GLU A 318 62.17 -8.55 -35.43
C GLU A 318 62.56 -10.02 -35.13
N GLY A 319 61.52 -10.87 -35.18
CA GLY A 319 61.69 -12.31 -35.41
C GLY A 319 60.35 -13.07 -35.49
N VAL A 320 59.68 -13.00 -36.64
CA VAL A 320 58.65 -13.96 -37.07
C VAL A 320 59.33 -15.31 -37.36
N ASN A 321 58.79 -16.43 -36.86
CA ASN A 321 58.71 -17.64 -37.68
C ASN A 321 57.61 -18.60 -37.24
N SER A 322 57.06 -19.27 -38.24
CA SER A 322 55.91 -20.17 -38.24
C SER A 322 56.35 -21.64 -38.20
N SER A 323 55.38 -22.51 -37.90
CA SER A 323 55.15 -23.84 -38.47
C SER A 323 55.36 -25.10 -37.60
N ASN A 324 54.37 -25.99 -37.80
CA ASN A 324 54.27 -27.43 -37.56
C ASN A 324 54.06 -27.86 -36.09
N GLY A 325 52.94 -28.47 -35.69
CA GLY A 325 52.15 -29.50 -36.37
C GLY A 325 52.59 -30.86 -35.85
N THR A 326 51.70 -31.56 -35.12
CA THR A 326 51.46 -33.03 -35.06
C THR A 326 50.82 -33.39 -33.70
N ASN A 327 49.52 -33.69 -33.75
CA ASN A 327 48.81 -34.58 -32.81
C ASN A 327 49.20 -36.03 -33.20
N PRO A 328 49.13 -37.08 -32.34
CA PRO A 328 47.82 -37.51 -31.85
C PRO A 328 47.77 -38.33 -30.53
N THR A 329 46.52 -38.52 -30.09
CA THR A 329 45.96 -39.69 -29.39
C THR A 329 45.94 -39.67 -27.87
N GLU A 330 44.74 -39.50 -27.31
CA GLU A 330 44.21 -40.51 -26.39
C GLU A 330 42.66 -40.50 -26.38
N LYS A 331 42.11 -41.71 -26.51
CA LYS A 331 40.69 -42.04 -26.53
C LYS A 331 40.19 -42.20 -25.09
N SER A 332 38.96 -41.78 -24.81
CA SER A 332 38.15 -42.41 -23.78
C SER A 332 36.68 -42.46 -24.19
N ASN A 333 36.09 -43.62 -23.89
CA ASN A 333 34.85 -44.17 -24.43
C ASN A 333 33.59 -43.44 -23.93
N ILE A 334 32.64 -43.26 -24.85
CA ILE A 334 31.23 -43.00 -24.55
C ILE A 334 30.51 -44.35 -24.59
N LEU A 335 29.85 -44.70 -23.48
CA LEU A 335 28.92 -45.83 -23.36
C LEU A 335 27.49 -45.27 -23.36
N GLU A 336 26.70 -45.71 -24.33
CA GLU A 336 25.23 -45.65 -24.32
C GLU A 336 24.68 -46.59 -23.24
N PRO A 337 23.50 -46.31 -22.64
CA PRO A 337 22.67 -47.35 -22.07
C PRO A 337 21.48 -47.65 -22.99
N THR A 338 21.36 -48.93 -23.25
CA THR A 338 20.29 -49.65 -23.92
C THR A 338 18.94 -49.51 -23.22
N THR A 339 17.90 -49.52 -24.06
CA THR A 339 16.49 -49.76 -23.75
C THR A 339 16.24 -51.11 -23.09
N ASP A 340 15.11 -51.17 -22.38
CA ASP A 340 14.27 -52.35 -22.05
C ASP A 340 14.31 -52.85 -20.58
N ASN A 341 13.23 -52.58 -19.84
CA ASN A 341 12.48 -53.63 -19.12
C ASN A 341 11.19 -53.10 -18.46
N SER A 342 10.07 -53.55 -19.03
CA SER A 342 8.93 -54.20 -18.35
C SER A 342 8.41 -53.68 -17.00
N ILE A 343 7.20 -53.12 -17.07
CA ILE A 343 6.21 -52.95 -16.00
C ILE A 343 5.63 -54.32 -15.57
N PRO A 344 5.35 -54.53 -14.27
CA PRO A 344 4.17 -55.29 -13.87
C PRO A 344 3.19 -54.43 -13.08
N GLU A 345 1.95 -54.40 -13.55
CA GLU A 345 0.75 -53.99 -12.82
C GLU A 345 0.54 -54.92 -11.62
N ASP A 346 0.40 -54.37 -10.40
CA ASP A 346 -0.66 -54.81 -9.49
C ASP A 346 -0.76 -53.94 -8.22
N LYS A 347 -2.02 -53.76 -7.76
CA LYS A 347 -2.49 -53.15 -6.50
C LYS A 347 -2.65 -51.63 -6.43
N GLN A 348 -3.67 -51.14 -7.13
CA GLN A 348 -4.56 -50.09 -6.61
C GLN A 348 -5.66 -50.74 -5.77
N GLN A 349 -5.66 -50.55 -4.45
CA GLN A 349 -6.88 -50.70 -3.62
C GLN A 349 -6.87 -49.75 -2.41
N ASN A 350 -7.89 -48.88 -2.40
CA ASN A 350 -8.65 -48.35 -1.27
C ASN A 350 -7.92 -47.83 -0.02
N ILE A 351 -7.81 -46.50 0.07
CA ILE A 351 -7.64 -45.77 1.33
C ILE A 351 -8.78 -44.75 1.45
N PHE A 352 -10.01 -45.24 1.60
CA PHE A 352 -11.19 -44.45 1.97
C PHE A 352 -12.18 -45.38 2.67
N GLU A 353 -11.90 -45.73 3.93
CA GLU A 353 -12.88 -46.23 4.91
C GLU A 353 -12.19 -46.48 6.26
N GLN A 354 -12.02 -45.42 7.06
CA GLN A 354 -11.89 -45.55 8.52
C GLN A 354 -12.00 -44.19 9.20
N ASN A 355 -13.23 -43.73 9.44
CA ASN A 355 -13.62 -42.96 10.63
C ASN A 355 -15.10 -42.60 10.56
N GLN A 356 -15.96 -43.61 10.63
CA GLN A 356 -17.28 -43.48 11.21
C GLN A 356 -17.46 -44.70 12.09
N ASP A 357 -17.14 -44.54 13.38
CA ASP A 357 -17.76 -45.25 14.50
C ASP A 357 -17.11 -44.78 15.80
N ALA A 358 -17.58 -43.64 16.30
CA ALA A 358 -17.42 -43.23 17.69
C ALA A 358 -18.72 -42.58 18.17
N ILE A 359 -19.69 -43.46 18.46
CA ILE A 359 -20.47 -43.50 19.71
C ILE A 359 -21.08 -42.17 20.18
N ASN A 360 -22.40 -42.07 19.98
CA ASN A 360 -23.36 -41.48 20.92
C ASN A 360 -24.24 -42.66 21.42
N PRO A 361 -24.72 -42.72 22.67
CA PRO A 361 -25.40 -41.64 23.39
C PRO A 361 -24.72 -41.12 24.65
#